data_AF-A0A8J5SB29-F1
#
_entry.id   AF-A0A8J5SB29-F1
#
_cell.length_a   1.000
_cell.length_b   1.000
_cell.length_c   1.000
_cell.angle_alpha   90.00
_cell.angle_beta   90.00
_cell.angle_gamma   90.00
#
_symmetry.space_group_name_H-M   'P 1'
#
loop_
_entity.id
_entity.type
_entity.pdbx_description
1 polymer ?
#
loop_
_entity_poly.entity_id
_entity_poly.type
_entity_poly.pdbx_seq_one_letter_code
_entity_poly.pdbx_strand_id
1 'polypeptide(L)'
;MTIIFMEHDFERAKNIKFLLCAFALLSGLKINFHKSELFCYGDAKDYEDEYTQLFGCAMGEYSFRYLGIPMSYRKISSKHWRVIEDHFKKKLSSWKGKHLSFGGRLILINLFLVVLLCLC
;
A
#
# COMPACT_ATOMS: atom_id res chain seq x y z
N MET A 1 -7.20 5.57 5.93
CA MET A 1 -5.76 5.31 5.85
C MET A 1 -5.39 5.30 4.37
N THR A 2 -4.74 6.35 3.90
CA THR A 2 -4.33 6.52 2.49
C THR A 2 -2.84 6.21 2.41
N ILE A 3 -2.41 5.40 1.45
CA ILE A 3 -1.00 5.16 1.16
C ILE A 3 -0.67 5.84 -0.16
N ILE A 4 0.47 6.52 -0.22
CA ILE A 4 0.97 7.21 -1.39
C ILE A 4 2.31 6.58 -1.73
N PHE A 5 2.46 6.15 -2.97
CA PHE A 5 3.72 5.66 -3.52
C PHE A 5 4.31 6.73 -4.43
N MET A 6 5.61 6.95 -4.32
CA MET A 6 6.34 7.86 -5.20
C MET A 6 7.75 7.34 -5.44
N GLU A 7 8.29 7.65 -6.61
CA GLU A 7 9.70 7.42 -6.92
C GLU A 7 10.58 8.40 -6.13
N HIS A 8 11.87 8.04 -5.98
CA HIS A 8 12.85 8.94 -5.39
C HIS A 8 13.04 10.18 -6.28
N ASP A 9 12.43 11.29 -5.87
CA ASP A 9 12.53 12.60 -6.52
C ASP A 9 12.09 13.67 -5.51
N PHE A 10 13.04 14.48 -5.05
CA PHE A 10 12.78 15.44 -3.98
C PHE A 10 11.87 16.60 -4.41
N GLU A 11 11.88 16.96 -5.70
CA GLU A 11 10.99 18.01 -6.21
C GLU A 11 9.55 17.50 -6.26
N ARG A 12 9.33 16.27 -6.75
CA ARG A 12 8.02 15.62 -6.70
C ARG A 12 7.53 15.47 -5.25
N ALA A 13 8.41 15.18 -4.31
CA ALA A 13 8.06 15.02 -2.90
C ALA A 13 7.50 16.32 -2.31
N LYS A 14 8.15 17.46 -2.60
CA LYS A 14 7.67 18.79 -2.21
C LYS A 14 6.31 19.09 -2.81
N ASN A 15 6.12 18.78 -4.09
CA ASN A 15 4.86 18.98 -4.79
C ASN A 15 3.73 18.15 -4.17
N ILE A 16 4.01 16.89 -3.79
CA ILE A 16 3.04 16.04 -3.07
C ILE A 16 2.69 16.64 -1.70
N LYS A 17 3.68 17.08 -0.91
CA LYS A 17 3.42 17.72 0.38
C LYS A 17 2.54 18.96 0.22
N PHE A 18 2.83 19.79 -0.77
CA PHE A 18 2.01 20.96 -1.10
C PHE A 18 0.58 20.58 -1.48
N LEU A 19 0.41 19.60 -2.37
CA LEU A 19 -0.91 19.14 -2.81
C LEU A 19 -1.73 18.58 -1.64
N LEU A 20 -1.10 17.84 -0.74
CA LEU A 20 -1.72 17.32 0.47
C LEU A 20 -2.19 18.45 1.39
N CYS A 21 -1.37 19.48 1.60
CA CYS A 21 -1.76 20.66 2.38
C CYS A 21 -2.90 21.43 1.71
N ALA A 22 -2.86 21.62 0.39
CA ALA A 22 -3.92 22.28 -0.37
C ALA A 22 -5.24 21.49 -0.29
N PHE A 23 -5.19 20.17 -0.45
CA PHE A 23 -6.35 19.30 -0.28
C PHE A 23 -6.94 19.41 1.12
N ALA A 24 -6.10 19.36 2.16
CA ALA A 24 -6.53 19.51 3.55
C ALA A 24 -7.28 20.84 3.76
N LEU A 25 -6.71 21.94 3.25
CA LEU A 25 -7.30 23.27 3.33
C LEU A 25 -8.66 23.34 2.61
N LEU A 26 -8.74 22.86 1.37
CA LEU A 26 -9.94 22.95 0.55
C LEU A 26 -11.06 22.01 1.02
N SER A 27 -10.70 20.85 1.57
CA SER A 27 -11.68 19.88 2.10
C SER A 27 -12.10 20.17 3.54
N GLY A 28 -11.42 21.10 4.24
CA GLY A 28 -11.60 21.31 5.68
C GLY A 28 -11.08 20.14 6.54
N LEU A 29 -10.34 19.20 5.94
CA LEU A 29 -9.72 18.07 6.66
C LEU A 29 -8.36 18.45 7.23
N LYS A 30 -7.92 17.73 8.25
CA LYS A 30 -6.57 17.86 8.81
C LYS A 30 -5.77 16.60 8.58
N ILE A 31 -4.66 16.72 7.86
CA ILE A 31 -3.70 15.63 7.73
C ILE A 31 -2.89 15.53 9.02
N ASN A 32 -2.87 14.35 9.62
CA ASN A 32 -2.13 14.09 10.83
C ASN A 32 -0.78 13.46 10.48
N PHE A 33 0.22 14.29 10.16
CA PHE A 33 1.56 13.82 9.80
C PHE A 33 2.25 13.07 10.97
N HIS A 34 1.90 13.36 12.23
CA HIS A 34 2.43 12.64 13.39
C HIS A 34 1.93 11.19 13.47
N LYS A 35 0.74 10.88 12.92
CA LYS A 35 0.23 9.51 12.79
C LYS A 35 0.58 8.88 11.45
N SER A 36 1.20 9.63 10.56
CA SER A 36 1.66 9.14 9.27
C SER A 36 3.09 8.63 9.41
N GLU A 37 3.40 7.60 8.63
CA GLU A 37 4.71 6.98 8.60
C GLU A 37 5.30 7.09 7.19
N LEU A 38 6.62 7.27 7.11
CA LEU A 38 7.39 7.26 5.88
C LEU A 38 8.18 5.96 5.74
N PHE A 39 8.32 5.50 4.50
CA PHE A 39 9.09 4.30 4.16
C PHE A 39 9.95 4.61 2.94
N CYS A 40 11.28 4.60 3.11
CA CYS A 40 12.23 4.81 2.01
C CYS A 40 12.81 3.48 1.53
N TYR A 41 13.01 3.37 0.21
CA TYR A 41 13.52 2.17 -0.45
C TYR A 41 14.59 2.55 -1.49
N GLY A 42 15.54 1.64 -1.72
CA GLY A 42 16.62 1.84 -2.70
C GLY A 42 17.39 3.11 -2.41
N ASP A 43 17.62 3.91 -3.46
CA ASP A 43 18.37 5.17 -3.40
C ASP A 43 17.74 6.20 -2.44
N ALA A 44 16.43 6.11 -2.17
CA ALA A 44 15.78 7.01 -1.22
C ALA A 44 16.21 6.78 0.23
N LYS A 45 16.84 5.64 0.53
CA LYS A 45 17.30 5.30 1.88
C LYS A 45 18.42 6.21 2.35
N ASP A 46 19.26 6.69 1.43
CA ASP A 46 20.34 7.61 1.73
C ASP A 46 19.84 9.04 2.05
N TYR A 47 18.53 9.29 1.86
CA TYR A 47 17.88 10.59 2.06
C TYR A 47 16.72 10.53 3.09
N GLU A 48 16.72 9.53 3.97
CA GLU A 48 15.65 9.33 4.96
C GLU A 48 15.42 10.56 5.85
N ASP A 49 16.50 11.23 6.24
CA ASP A 49 16.44 12.43 7.09
C ASP A 49 15.78 13.60 6.35
N GLU A 50 16.11 13.81 5.08
CA GLU A 50 15.52 14.85 4.24
C GLU A 50 14.03 14.62 4.02
N TYR A 51 13.62 13.37 3.75
CA TYR A 51 12.20 13.02 3.61
C TYR A 51 11.45 13.18 4.93
N THR A 52 12.04 12.75 6.04
CA THR A 52 11.49 12.90 7.39
C THR A 52 11.27 14.37 7.73
N GLN A 53 12.24 15.24 7.44
CA GLN A 53 12.12 16.69 7.63
C GLN A 53 11.06 17.31 6.72
N LEU A 54 11.01 16.91 5.44
CA LEU A 54 10.05 17.44 4.47
C LEU A 54 8.60 17.16 4.86
N PHE A 55 8.30 15.91 5.26
CA PHE A 55 6.94 15.52 5.59
C PHE A 55 6.58 15.74 7.07
N GLY A 56 7.57 15.75 7.97
CA GLY A 56 7.34 15.76 9.41
C GLY A 56 6.67 14.48 9.92
N CYS A 57 6.91 13.37 9.25
CA CYS A 57 6.42 12.03 9.61
C CYS A 57 7.56 11.23 10.26
N ALA A 58 7.24 10.32 11.17
CA ALA A 58 8.23 9.35 11.62
C ALA A 58 8.54 8.33 10.52
N MET A 59 9.74 7.76 10.54
CA MET A 59 10.04 6.55 9.75
C MET A 59 9.22 5.39 10.31
N GLY A 60 8.52 4.68 9.43
CA GLY A 60 7.68 3.56 9.81
C GLY A 60 8.46 2.28 10.02
N GLU A 61 7.97 1.44 10.93
CA GLU A 61 8.47 0.08 11.08
C GLU A 61 7.77 -0.86 10.11
N TYR A 62 8.54 -1.71 9.44
CA TYR A 62 8.04 -2.57 8.37
C TYR A 62 6.96 -3.57 8.80
N SER A 63 6.75 -3.81 10.10
CA SER A 63 5.75 -4.76 10.60
C SER A 63 4.34 -4.14 10.71
N PHE A 64 3.84 -3.52 9.65
CA PHE A 64 2.49 -2.96 9.62
C PHE A 64 1.57 -3.72 8.66
N ARG A 65 0.26 -3.64 8.91
CA ARG A 65 -0.78 -4.24 8.07
C ARG A 65 -1.51 -3.16 7.29
N TYR A 66 -1.55 -3.29 5.98
CA TYR A 66 -2.42 -2.48 5.12
C TYR A 66 -3.59 -3.32 4.63
N LEU A 67 -4.82 -2.94 5.00
CA LEU A 67 -6.06 -3.64 4.62
C LEU A 67 -6.04 -5.15 4.91
N GLY A 68 -5.35 -5.56 5.98
CA GLY A 68 -5.18 -6.95 6.39
C GLY A 68 -3.99 -7.69 5.75
N ILE A 69 -3.27 -7.05 4.84
CA ILE A 69 -2.08 -7.60 4.19
C ILE A 69 -0.85 -7.11 4.97
N PRO A 70 0.01 -8.01 5.48
CA PRO A 70 1.27 -7.61 6.10
C PRO A 70 2.19 -7.01 5.02
N MET A 71 2.55 -5.75 5.19
CA MET A 71 3.67 -5.17 4.45
C MET A 71 4.95 -5.67 5.13
N SER A 72 5.97 -6.02 4.33
CA SER A 72 7.23 -6.57 4.83
C SER A 72 8.34 -6.30 3.83
N TYR A 73 9.52 -5.93 4.31
CA TYR A 73 10.74 -5.75 3.50
C TYR A 73 11.20 -7.03 2.80
N ARG A 74 10.87 -8.19 3.37
CA ARG A 74 11.22 -9.50 2.79
C ARG A 74 10.12 -9.92 1.82
N LYS A 75 10.53 -10.53 0.69
CA LYS A 75 9.66 -11.37 -0.14
C LYS A 75 8.74 -12.16 0.79
N ILE A 76 7.43 -12.07 0.58
CA ILE A 76 6.45 -12.77 1.40
C ILE A 76 6.89 -14.23 1.46
N SER A 77 7.30 -14.69 2.65
CA SER A 77 7.73 -16.08 2.82
C SER A 77 6.60 -17.00 2.35
N SER A 78 6.93 -18.15 1.76
CA SER A 78 5.95 -19.14 1.30
C SER A 78 4.89 -19.49 2.37
N LYS A 79 5.24 -19.37 3.66
CA LYS A 79 4.31 -19.53 4.78
C LYS A 79 3.28 -18.39 4.90
N HIS A 80 3.70 -17.14 4.76
CA HIS A 80 2.78 -15.99 4.73
C HIS A 80 1.93 -15.99 3.45
N TRP A 81 2.50 -16.48 2.35
CA TRP A 81 1.78 -16.66 1.08
C TRP A 81 0.61 -17.63 1.22
N ARG A 82 0.79 -18.76 1.94
CA ARG A 82 -0.30 -19.71 2.19
C ARG A 82 -1.49 -19.10 2.93
N VAL A 83 -1.26 -18.18 3.87
CA VAL A 83 -2.35 -17.50 4.60
C VAL A 83 -3.17 -16.61 3.66
N ILE A 84 -2.48 -15.88 2.76
CA ILE A 84 -3.13 -15.04 1.75
C ILE A 84 -3.90 -15.94 0.75
N GLU A 85 -3.24 -16.99 0.25
CA GLU A 85 -3.84 -17.95 -0.67
C GLU A 85 -5.09 -18.63 -0.08
N ASP A 86 -5.04 -19.07 1.18
CA ASP A 86 -6.17 -19.70 1.86
C ASP A 86 -7.33 -18.72 2.08
N HIS A 87 -7.03 -17.46 2.38
CA HIS A 87 -8.04 -16.41 2.51
C HIS A 87 -8.75 -16.15 1.16
N PHE A 88 -7.98 -16.06 0.06
CA PHE A 88 -8.55 -15.91 -1.28
C PHE A 88 -9.30 -17.17 -1.75
N LYS A 89 -8.79 -18.37 -1.48
CA LYS A 89 -9.47 -19.65 -1.76
C LYS A 89 -10.83 -19.72 -1.05
N LYS A 90 -10.91 -19.34 0.22
CA LYS A 90 -12.18 -19.26 0.97
C LYS A 90 -13.16 -18.26 0.35
N LYS A 91 -12.69 -17.10 -0.09
CA LYS A 91 -13.52 -16.13 -0.82
C LYS A 91 -14.03 -16.69 -2.15
N LEU A 92 -13.15 -17.29 -2.93
CA LEU A 92 -13.49 -17.90 -4.23
C LEU A 92 -14.44 -19.08 -4.08
N SER A 93 -14.27 -19.93 -3.06
CA SER A 93 -15.18 -21.05 -2.80
C SER A 93 -16.56 -20.56 -2.36
N SER A 94 -16.63 -19.49 -1.56
CA SER A 94 -17.89 -18.82 -1.21
C SER A 94 -18.58 -18.21 -2.43
N TRP A 95 -17.81 -17.72 -3.41
CA TRP A 95 -18.35 -17.16 -4.65
C TRP A 95 -18.73 -18.19 -5.69
N LYS A 96 -18.11 -19.38 -5.69
CA LYS A 96 -18.55 -20.50 -6.53
C LYS A 96 -19.99 -20.94 -6.21
N GLY A 97 -20.44 -20.73 -4.97
CA GLY A 97 -21.81 -20.98 -4.51
C GLY A 97 -22.78 -19.81 -4.73
N LYS A 98 -22.31 -18.62 -5.16
CA LYS A 98 -23.16 -17.48 -5.51
C LYS A 98 -23.15 -17.35 -7.03
N HIS A 99 -24.30 -17.20 -7.67
CA HIS A 99 -24.42 -17.17 -9.14
C HIS A 99 -23.64 -16.01 -9.78
N LEU A 100 -22.33 -16.13 -9.98
CA LEU A 100 -21.54 -15.19 -10.75
C LEU A 100 -21.56 -15.55 -12.23
N SER A 101 -21.72 -14.53 -13.08
CA SER A 101 -21.57 -14.67 -14.52
C SER A 101 -20.16 -15.14 -14.89
N PHE A 102 -20.02 -15.73 -16.08
CA PHE A 102 -18.72 -16.15 -16.60
C PHE A 102 -17.71 -14.99 -16.64
N GLY A 103 -18.14 -13.81 -17.11
CA GLY A 103 -17.31 -12.60 -17.14
C GLY A 103 -16.88 -12.13 -15.75
N GLY A 104 -17.78 -12.15 -14.76
CA GLY A 104 -17.43 -11.78 -13.38
C GLY A 104 -16.38 -12.71 -12.77
N ARG A 105 -16.45 -14.01 -13.05
CA ARG A 105 -15.42 -14.98 -12.63
C ARG A 105 -14.06 -14.71 -13.27
N LEU A 106 -14.05 -14.37 -14.57
CA LEU A 106 -12.83 -14.14 -15.33
C LEU A 106 -12.09 -12.88 -14.85
N ILE A 107 -12.83 -11.80 -14.58
CA ILE A 107 -12.28 -10.55 -14.01
C ILE A 107 -11.68 -10.82 -12.63
N LEU A 108 -12.34 -11.60 -11.79
CA LEU A 108 -11.85 -11.92 -10.44
C LEU A 108 -10.57 -12.77 -10.45
N ILE A 109 -10.49 -13.75 -11.36
CA ILE A 109 -9.27 -14.55 -11.54
C ILE A 109 -8.13 -13.68 -12.06
N ASN A 110 -8.41 -12.78 -12.99
CA ASN A 110 -7.40 -11.85 -13.49
C ASN A 110 -6.91 -10.89 -12.40
N LEU A 111 -7.82 -10.34 -11.59
CA LEU A 111 -7.47 -9.50 -10.44
C LEU A 111 -6.58 -10.26 -9.46
N PHE A 112 -6.87 -11.54 -9.22
CA PHE A 112 -6.05 -12.40 -8.37
C PHE A 112 -4.64 -12.61 -8.94
N LEU A 113 -4.52 -12.92 -10.23
CA LEU A 113 -3.23 -13.07 -10.91
C LEU A 113 -2.40 -11.79 -10.90
N VAL A 114 -3.04 -10.64 -11.11
CA VAL A 114 -2.37 -9.32 -11.05
C VAL A 114 -1.84 -9.02 -9.65
N VAL A 115 -2.65 -9.26 -8.61
CA VAL A 115 -2.20 -9.11 -7.21
C VAL A 115 -1.04 -10.07 -6.89
N LEU A 116 -1.09 -11.29 -7.43
CA LEU A 116 -0.03 -12.29 -7.33
C LEU A 116 1.30 -11.81 -7.93
N LEU A 117 1.23 -11.23 -9.13
CA LEU A 117 2.40 -10.74 -9.86
C LEU A 117 2.98 -9.48 -9.22
N CYS A 118 2.15 -8.56 -8.71
CA CYS A 118 2.62 -7.34 -8.05
C CYS A 118 3.25 -7.58 -6.66
N LEU A 119 3.04 -8.74 -6.04
CA LEU A 119 3.58 -9.09 -4.72
C LEU A 119 4.81 -10.03 -4.78
N CYS A 120 5.24 -10.44 -5.98
CA CYS A 120 6.41 -11.30 -6.25
C CYS A 120 7.63 -10.50 -6.70
#